data_AF-A0A4Y9FD08-F1
#
_entry.id   AF-A0A4Y9FD08-F1
#
_cell.length_a   1.000
_cell.length_b   1.000
_cell.length_c   1.000
_cell.angle_alpha   90.00
_cell.angle_beta   90.00
_cell.angle_gamma   90.00
#
_symmetry.space_group_name_H-M   'P 1'
#
loop_
_entity.id
_entity.type
_entity.pdbx_description
1 polymer ?
#
loop_
_entity_poly.entity_id
_entity_poly.type
_entity_poly.pdbx_seq_one_letter_code
_entity_poly.pdbx_strand_id
1 'polypeptide(L)'
;MRKPLWILTIAAASLGGYLALSQFTLPEGPGQEVVLAKCQACHDIGFVARERLSRERWDAIINEMVIRGLQVTPEERATILDYLATYLGTEPPPAPPPAQAAAPKTGAQVYANCQGCHGPQGEGNPPAFPPLKGHVENLLKAEGGRAYLLLAVLYGVQGEVQIMGQNYTGIMPGFAWLSDDELALVLNHLVAWGAPEGFKPYTPEEVKAARAKALAPEEVLKLRQGLKLP
;
A
#
# COMPACT_ATOMS: atom_id res chain seq x y z
N MET A 1 24.43 -27.65 -60.59
CA MET A 1 24.22 -26.19 -60.77
C MET A 1 23.87 -25.59 -59.42
N ARG A 2 24.77 -24.80 -58.84
CA ARG A 2 24.63 -24.16 -57.52
C ARG A 2 23.70 -22.95 -57.63
N LYS A 3 22.66 -22.86 -56.80
CA LYS A 3 21.87 -21.63 -56.58
C LYS A 3 22.19 -21.07 -55.18
N PRO A 4 22.40 -19.76 -55.02
CA PRO A 4 22.96 -19.18 -53.81
C PRO A 4 21.91 -19.00 -52.71
N LEU A 5 22.41 -19.17 -51.49
CA LEU A 5 21.74 -19.04 -50.20
C LEU A 5 21.46 -17.55 -49.91
N TRP A 6 20.19 -17.15 -49.85
CA TRP A 6 19.79 -15.85 -49.30
C TRP A 6 19.35 -16.05 -47.86
N ILE A 7 20.22 -15.66 -46.92
CA ILE A 7 19.90 -15.59 -45.49
C ILE A 7 19.06 -14.34 -45.28
N LEU A 8 17.74 -14.51 -45.16
CA LEU A 8 16.85 -13.49 -44.60
C LEU A 8 16.89 -13.61 -43.08
N THR A 9 17.69 -12.76 -42.44
CA THR A 9 17.60 -12.49 -41.00
C THR A 9 16.25 -11.83 -40.71
N ILE A 10 15.31 -12.61 -40.17
CA ILE A 10 14.08 -12.08 -39.57
C ILE A 10 14.46 -11.51 -38.21
N ALA A 11 14.55 -10.18 -38.11
CA ALA A 11 14.61 -9.50 -36.84
C ALA A 11 13.31 -9.78 -36.07
N ALA A 12 13.43 -10.44 -34.92
CA ALA A 12 12.35 -10.64 -33.98
C ALA A 12 11.91 -9.28 -33.42
N ALA A 13 10.86 -8.70 -33.99
CA ALA A 13 10.13 -7.62 -33.35
C ALA A 13 9.38 -8.22 -32.15
N SER A 14 9.98 -8.07 -30.97
CA SER A 14 9.35 -8.34 -29.69
C SER A 14 8.03 -7.59 -29.60
N LEU A 15 6.92 -8.32 -29.71
CA LEU A 15 5.58 -7.85 -29.35
C LEU A 15 5.49 -7.71 -27.83
N GLY A 16 6.25 -6.76 -27.28
CA GLY A 16 6.10 -6.24 -25.92
C GLY A 16 4.90 -5.31 -25.85
N GLY A 17 3.72 -5.81 -26.26
CA GLY A 17 2.45 -5.15 -26.04
C GLY A 17 2.00 -5.46 -24.62
N TYR A 18 2.64 -4.84 -23.63
CA TYR A 18 2.01 -4.72 -22.31
C TYR A 18 0.68 -3.99 -22.52
N LEU A 19 -0.40 -4.75 -22.39
CA LEU A 19 -1.70 -4.19 -22.02
C LEU A 19 -1.47 -3.43 -20.70
N ALA A 20 -1.22 -2.12 -20.82
CA ALA A 20 -1.37 -1.21 -19.72
C ALA A 20 -2.85 -1.24 -19.35
N LEU A 21 -3.21 -2.11 -18.40
CA LEU A 21 -4.45 -1.99 -17.67
C LEU A 21 -4.41 -0.60 -17.05
N SER A 22 -5.20 0.33 -17.59
CA SER A 22 -5.43 1.62 -16.97
C SER A 22 -6.19 1.35 -15.68
N GLN A 23 -5.46 1.04 -14.62
CA GLN A 23 -5.98 1.17 -13.26
C GLN A 23 -6.32 2.66 -13.13
N PHE A 24 -7.56 2.99 -12.76
CA PHE A 24 -8.00 4.37 -12.52
C PHE A 24 -7.35 4.87 -11.22
N THR A 25 -6.04 4.96 -11.22
CA THR A 25 -5.20 5.40 -10.11
C THR A 25 -4.85 6.86 -10.34
N LEU A 26 -4.77 7.60 -9.23
CA LEU A 26 -4.28 8.97 -9.25
C LEU A 26 -2.85 9.01 -9.83
N PRO A 27 -2.51 9.98 -10.70
CA PRO A 27 -1.14 10.16 -11.17
C PRO A 27 -0.12 10.28 -10.02
N GLU A 28 1.08 9.73 -10.19
CA GLU A 28 2.13 9.90 -9.19
C GLU A 28 2.59 11.38 -9.14
N GLY A 29 2.71 11.94 -7.94
CA GLY A 29 3.09 13.34 -7.76
C GLY A 29 2.99 13.84 -6.32
N PRO A 30 3.62 14.97 -5.96
CA PRO A 30 3.54 15.54 -4.62
C PRO A 30 2.09 15.84 -4.22
N GLY A 31 1.66 15.32 -3.07
CA GLY A 31 0.30 15.49 -2.54
C GLY A 31 -0.67 14.36 -2.89
N GLN A 32 -0.27 13.40 -3.73
CA GLN A 32 -1.07 12.20 -4.05
C GLN A 32 -1.45 11.44 -2.79
N GLU A 33 -0.52 11.28 -1.85
CA GLU A 33 -0.73 10.54 -0.60
C GLU A 33 -1.79 11.19 0.29
N VAL A 34 -1.83 12.53 0.33
CA VAL A 34 -2.84 13.27 1.08
C VAL A 34 -4.21 13.10 0.44
N VAL A 35 -4.28 13.13 -0.90
CA VAL A 35 -5.54 12.89 -1.63
C VAL A 35 -6.05 11.48 -1.39
N LEU A 36 -5.19 10.46 -1.47
CA LEU A 36 -5.56 9.06 -1.19
C LEU A 36 -6.08 8.90 0.24
N ALA A 37 -5.34 9.39 1.23
CA ALA A 37 -5.69 9.26 2.64
C ALA A 37 -7.01 9.95 3.01
N LYS A 38 -7.31 11.09 2.39
CA LYS A 38 -8.48 11.91 2.74
C LYS A 38 -9.72 11.58 1.92
N CYS A 39 -9.58 11.33 0.62
CA CYS A 39 -10.74 11.18 -0.27
C CYS A 39 -11.32 9.76 -0.27
N GLN A 40 -10.51 8.73 0.01
CA GLN A 40 -11.00 7.34 0.12
C GLN A 40 -11.82 7.07 1.38
N ALA A 41 -11.84 8.02 2.32
CA ALA A 41 -12.61 7.90 3.55
C ALA A 41 -14.13 7.78 3.32
N CYS A 42 -14.64 8.24 2.17
CA CYS A 42 -16.09 8.28 1.91
C CYS A 42 -16.53 7.76 0.52
N HIS A 43 -15.68 7.81 -0.51
CA HIS A 43 -16.02 7.30 -1.84
C HIS A 43 -14.80 6.73 -2.56
N ASP A 44 -15.06 5.93 -3.61
CA ASP A 44 -14.00 5.36 -4.44
C ASP A 44 -13.14 6.46 -5.10
N ILE A 45 -11.82 6.27 -5.11
CA ILE A 45 -10.90 7.27 -5.67
C ILE A 45 -10.92 7.33 -7.19
N GLY A 46 -11.38 6.25 -7.85
CA GLY A 46 -11.51 6.16 -9.28
C GLY A 46 -12.51 7.17 -9.85
N PHE A 47 -13.48 7.64 -9.05
CA PHE A 47 -14.33 8.76 -9.46
C PHE A 47 -13.53 10.05 -9.62
N VAL A 48 -12.63 10.35 -8.69
CA VAL A 48 -11.76 11.54 -8.75
C VAL A 48 -10.74 11.40 -9.89
N ALA A 49 -10.11 10.23 -10.01
CA ALA A 49 -9.03 9.99 -10.98
C ALA A 49 -9.46 10.19 -12.46
N ARG A 50 -10.76 10.10 -12.75
CA ARG A 50 -11.33 10.26 -14.09
C ARG A 50 -11.66 11.70 -14.47
N GLU A 51 -11.79 12.58 -13.49
CA GLU A 51 -12.19 13.96 -13.72
C GLU A 51 -11.04 14.81 -14.26
N ARG A 52 -11.38 15.80 -15.08
CA ARG A 52 -10.45 16.81 -15.61
C ARG A 52 -11.12 18.17 -15.49
N LEU A 53 -10.88 18.85 -14.36
CA LEU A 53 -11.61 20.06 -13.98
C LEU A 53 -10.66 21.22 -13.73
N SER A 54 -11.15 22.46 -13.83
CA SER A 54 -10.35 23.63 -13.49
C SER A 54 -10.06 23.67 -11.99
N ARG A 55 -9.03 24.41 -11.58
CA ARG A 55 -8.70 24.60 -10.16
C ARG A 55 -9.88 25.14 -9.37
N GLU A 56 -10.61 26.11 -9.92
CA GLU A 56 -11.77 26.73 -9.28
C GLU A 56 -12.88 25.70 -9.08
N ARG A 57 -13.10 24.83 -10.07
CA ARG A 57 -14.11 23.77 -9.95
C ARG A 57 -13.71 22.72 -8.93
N TRP A 58 -12.43 22.35 -8.88
CA TRP A 58 -11.91 21.46 -7.84
C TRP A 58 -12.05 22.06 -6.44
N ASP A 59 -11.71 23.34 -6.28
CA ASP A 59 -11.86 24.06 -5.02
C ASP A 59 -13.30 24.05 -4.51
N ALA A 60 -14.27 24.29 -5.41
CA ALA A 60 -15.69 24.22 -5.10
C ALA A 60 -16.12 22.81 -4.65
N ILE A 61 -15.65 21.75 -5.33
CA ILE A 61 -15.97 20.37 -4.97
C ILE A 61 -15.38 20.00 -3.60
N ILE A 62 -14.13 20.37 -3.33
CA ILE A 62 -13.51 20.15 -2.01
C ILE A 62 -14.30 20.87 -0.92
N ASN A 63 -14.74 22.10 -1.18
CA ASN A 63 -15.59 22.84 -0.23
C ASN A 63 -16.90 22.10 0.06
N GLU A 64 -17.58 21.57 -0.97
CA GLU A 64 -18.76 20.75 -0.78
C GLU A 64 -18.48 19.49 0.05
N MET A 65 -17.32 18.85 -0.16
CA MET A 65 -16.90 17.69 0.63
C MET A 65 -16.64 18.04 2.09
N VAL A 66 -15.99 19.18 2.36
CA VAL A 66 -15.76 19.68 3.73
C VAL A 66 -17.09 19.97 4.43
N ILE A 67 -18.04 20.60 3.74
CA ILE A 67 -19.39 20.84 4.26
C ILE A 67 -20.12 19.52 4.58
N ARG A 68 -19.86 18.47 3.79
CA ARG A 68 -20.42 17.11 3.98
C ARG A 68 -19.65 16.27 5.01
N GLY A 69 -18.58 16.80 5.59
CA GLY A 69 -17.87 16.18 6.73
C GLY A 69 -16.42 15.78 6.48
N LEU A 70 -15.83 16.06 5.31
CA LEU A 70 -14.40 15.83 5.06
C LEU A 70 -13.55 16.65 6.05
N GLN A 71 -12.71 15.96 6.82
CA GLN A 71 -11.80 16.57 7.80
C GLN A 71 -10.41 16.75 7.20
N VAL A 72 -10.03 18.00 6.93
CA VAL A 72 -8.72 18.38 6.40
C VAL A 72 -8.24 19.67 7.08
N THR A 73 -6.93 19.76 7.36
CA THR A 73 -6.33 21.03 7.78
C THR A 73 -6.23 22.01 6.61
N PRO A 74 -6.03 23.32 6.84
CA PRO A 74 -5.79 24.28 5.77
C PRO A 74 -4.62 23.90 4.85
N GLU A 75 -3.55 23.36 5.42
CA GLU A 75 -2.34 22.93 4.69
C GLU A 75 -2.63 21.69 3.83
N GLU A 76 -3.34 20.70 4.41
CA GLU A 76 -3.77 19.51 3.67
C GLU A 76 -4.72 19.88 2.53
N ARG A 77 -5.67 20.79 2.77
CA ARG A 77 -6.60 21.29 1.75
C ARG A 77 -5.87 21.97 0.60
N ALA A 78 -4.90 22.83 0.91
CA ALA A 78 -4.08 23.48 -0.10
C ALA A 78 -3.29 22.45 -0.94
N THR A 79 -2.68 21.48 -0.27
CA THR A 79 -1.94 20.37 -0.91
C THR A 79 -2.85 19.55 -1.85
N ILE A 80 -4.06 19.21 -1.40
CA ILE A 80 -5.05 18.49 -2.22
C ILE A 80 -5.43 19.31 -3.45
N LEU A 81 -5.74 20.61 -3.28
CA LEU A 81 -6.12 21.47 -4.39
C LEU A 81 -5.00 21.63 -5.42
N ASP A 82 -3.76 21.80 -4.95
CA ASP A 82 -2.57 21.89 -5.81
C ASP A 82 -2.37 20.62 -6.62
N TYR A 83 -2.51 19.45 -5.98
CA TYR A 83 -2.44 18.17 -6.66
C TYR A 83 -3.55 18.01 -7.71
N LEU A 84 -4.82 18.20 -7.34
CA LEU A 84 -5.94 18.00 -8.25
C LEU A 84 -5.89 18.96 -9.45
N ALA A 85 -5.55 20.22 -9.22
CA ALA A 85 -5.42 21.21 -10.30
C ALA A 85 -4.24 20.91 -11.24
N THR A 86 -3.14 20.37 -10.72
CA THR A 86 -1.94 20.06 -11.51
C THR A 86 -2.11 18.77 -12.32
N TYR A 87 -2.51 17.69 -11.65
CA TYR A 87 -2.49 16.35 -12.25
C TYR A 87 -3.83 15.94 -12.88
N LEU A 88 -4.93 16.54 -12.40
CA LEU A 88 -6.30 16.30 -12.87
C LEU A 88 -6.96 17.61 -13.35
N GLY A 89 -6.13 18.57 -13.79
CA GLY A 89 -6.56 19.82 -14.41
C GLY A 89 -7.16 19.63 -15.81
N THR A 90 -7.68 20.71 -16.40
CA THR A 90 -8.13 20.71 -17.81
C THR A 90 -6.96 20.58 -18.80
N GLU A 91 -5.77 20.97 -18.39
CA GLU A 91 -4.53 20.87 -19.16
C GLU A 91 -3.45 20.24 -18.27
N PRO A 92 -3.50 18.92 -18.02
CA PRO A 92 -2.47 18.26 -17.23
C PRO A 92 -1.12 18.32 -17.96
N PRO A 93 -0.01 18.54 -17.25
CA PRO A 93 1.30 18.50 -17.87
C PRO A 93 1.56 17.11 -18.48
N PRO A 94 2.38 17.01 -19.55
CA PRO A 94 2.91 15.71 -19.97
C PRO A 94 3.57 15.03 -18.76
N ALA A 95 3.41 13.70 -18.66
CA ALA A 95 3.71 12.88 -17.49
C ALA A 95 4.76 13.51 -16.56
N PRO A 96 4.42 13.73 -15.28
CA PRO A 96 5.19 14.63 -14.45
C PRO A 96 6.64 14.16 -14.29
N PRO A 97 7.60 15.10 -14.15
CA PRO A 97 8.90 14.74 -13.64
C PRO A 97 8.71 14.06 -12.28
N PRO A 98 9.50 13.01 -11.96
CA PRO A 98 9.35 12.28 -10.72
C PRO A 98 9.23 13.26 -9.56
N ALA A 99 8.21 13.09 -8.73
CA ALA A 99 7.93 13.92 -7.57
C ALA A 99 9.25 14.27 -6.88
N GLN A 100 9.49 15.54 -6.58
CA GLN A 100 10.60 15.90 -5.67
C GLN A 100 10.42 15.04 -4.43
N ALA A 101 11.34 14.10 -4.24
CA ALA A 101 11.19 13.06 -3.25
C ALA A 101 10.95 13.74 -1.89
N ALA A 102 9.73 13.61 -1.36
CA ALA A 102 9.50 13.89 0.04
C ALA A 102 10.58 13.14 0.84
N ALA A 103 11.13 13.78 1.87
CA ALA A 103 12.18 13.16 2.67
C ALA A 103 11.75 11.73 3.03
N PRO A 104 12.63 10.72 2.86
CA PRO A 104 12.24 9.33 3.02
C PRO A 104 11.66 9.12 4.41
N LYS A 105 10.40 8.64 4.45
CA LYS A 105 9.73 8.32 5.70
C LYS A 105 10.50 7.23 6.43
N THR A 106 10.47 7.26 7.76
CA THR A 106 10.99 6.17 8.60
C THR A 106 9.91 5.12 8.82
N GLY A 107 10.29 3.88 9.11
CA GLY A 107 9.33 2.82 9.46
C GLY A 107 8.46 3.16 10.67
N ALA A 108 8.99 3.93 11.64
CA ALA A 108 8.22 4.42 12.78
C ALA A 108 7.14 5.45 12.38
N GLN A 109 7.44 6.33 11.40
CA GLN A 109 6.44 7.25 10.86
C GLN A 109 5.33 6.52 10.10
N VAL A 110 5.67 5.46 9.36
CA VAL A 110 4.65 4.64 8.69
C VAL A 110 3.84 3.81 9.70
N TYR A 111 4.45 3.36 10.80
CA TYR A 111 3.78 2.66 11.91
C TYR A 111 2.70 3.50 12.61
N ALA A 112 2.70 4.83 12.44
CA ALA A 112 1.62 5.69 12.93
C ALA A 112 0.23 5.29 12.38
N ASN A 113 0.17 4.60 11.23
CA ASN A 113 -1.06 4.05 10.67
C ASN A 113 -1.55 2.79 11.41
N CYS A 114 -0.69 2.14 12.19
CA CYS A 114 -0.97 0.88 12.90
C CYS A 114 -1.26 1.11 14.39
N GLN A 115 -0.62 2.13 15.00
CA GLN A 115 -0.63 2.35 16.44
C GLN A 115 -2.01 2.67 17.04
N GLY A 116 -2.97 3.15 16.24
CA GLY A 116 -4.32 3.42 16.71
C GLY A 116 -5.05 2.17 17.21
N CYS A 117 -4.70 1.01 16.67
CA CYS A 117 -5.22 -0.30 17.08
C CYS A 117 -4.19 -1.11 17.87
N HIS A 118 -2.95 -1.18 17.39
CA HIS A 118 -1.91 -2.02 17.97
C HIS A 118 -1.10 -1.34 19.09
N GLY A 119 -1.41 -0.10 19.42
CA GLY A 119 -0.67 0.69 20.40
C GLY A 119 0.66 1.23 19.87
N PRO A 120 1.19 2.31 20.47
CA PRO A 120 2.44 2.96 20.04
C PRO A 120 3.68 2.06 20.19
N GLN A 121 3.63 1.03 21.03
CA GLN A 121 4.72 0.09 21.26
C GLN A 121 4.40 -1.33 20.77
N GLY A 122 3.30 -1.50 20.04
CA GLY A 122 2.85 -2.82 19.56
C GLY A 122 2.28 -3.69 20.68
N GLU A 123 1.84 -3.11 21.79
CA GLU A 123 1.28 -3.80 22.96
C GLU A 123 -0.14 -4.34 22.74
N GLY A 124 -0.83 -3.88 21.70
CA GLY A 124 -2.22 -4.22 21.44
C GLY A 124 -3.18 -3.67 22.49
N ASN A 125 -4.43 -4.11 22.41
CA ASN A 125 -5.47 -3.84 23.40
C ASN A 125 -6.38 -5.08 23.52
N PRO A 126 -5.95 -6.14 24.22
CA PRO A 126 -6.73 -7.37 24.34
C PRO A 126 -8.07 -7.14 25.05
N PRO A 127 -9.17 -7.79 24.61
CA PRO A 127 -9.24 -8.79 23.54
C PRO A 127 -9.53 -8.20 22.15
N ALA A 128 -9.55 -6.86 21.99
CA ALA A 128 -9.95 -6.21 20.75
C ALA A 128 -8.85 -6.22 19.68
N PHE A 129 -7.63 -5.85 20.06
CA PHE A 129 -6.49 -5.77 19.14
C PHE A 129 -5.30 -6.57 19.66
N PRO A 130 -4.70 -7.46 18.85
CA PRO A 130 -3.61 -8.29 19.31
C PRO A 130 -2.30 -7.50 19.46
N PRO A 131 -1.42 -7.93 20.39
CA PRO A 131 -0.07 -7.41 20.46
C PRO A 131 0.72 -7.81 19.21
N LEU A 132 1.55 -6.90 18.72
CA LEU A 132 2.53 -7.16 17.67
C LEU A 132 3.89 -7.50 18.27
N LYS A 133 4.33 -6.73 19.27
CA LYS A 133 5.56 -7.01 20.00
C LYS A 133 5.42 -8.30 20.80
N GLY A 134 6.43 -9.17 20.81
CA GLY A 134 6.33 -10.53 21.35
C GLY A 134 5.68 -11.53 20.38
N HIS A 135 4.67 -11.12 19.61
CA HIS A 135 4.03 -12.01 18.63
C HIS A 135 4.84 -12.11 17.33
N VAL A 136 5.30 -10.99 16.77
CA VAL A 136 6.08 -10.94 15.53
C VAL A 136 7.33 -11.82 15.64
N GLU A 137 8.02 -11.79 16.78
CA GLU A 137 9.18 -12.66 17.04
C GLU A 137 8.86 -14.15 16.91
N ASN A 138 7.69 -14.58 17.43
CA ASN A 138 7.25 -15.97 17.33
C ASN A 138 6.82 -16.32 15.92
N LEU A 139 6.14 -15.39 15.24
CA LEU A 139 5.73 -15.53 13.85
C LEU A 139 6.94 -15.73 12.93
N LEU A 140 7.99 -14.92 13.07
CA LEU A 140 9.17 -14.98 12.20
C LEU A 140 10.00 -16.27 12.36
N LYS A 141 9.80 -17.02 13.45
CA LYS A 141 10.42 -18.34 13.64
C LYS A 141 9.72 -19.45 12.87
N ALA A 142 8.45 -19.26 12.49
CA ALA A 142 7.71 -20.25 11.72
C ALA A 142 8.11 -20.20 10.24
N GLU A 143 8.20 -21.38 9.62
CA GLU A 143 8.37 -21.49 8.17
C GLU A 143 7.19 -20.80 7.46
N GLY A 144 7.48 -19.85 6.58
CA GLY A 144 6.46 -19.02 5.92
C GLY A 144 5.96 -17.82 6.73
N GLY A 145 6.40 -17.65 7.98
CA GLY A 145 5.96 -16.55 8.85
C GLY A 145 6.32 -15.16 8.34
N ARG A 146 7.51 -15.02 7.71
CA ARG A 146 7.91 -13.80 7.00
C ARG A 146 6.91 -13.43 5.90
N ALA A 147 6.63 -14.38 5.01
CA ALA A 147 5.71 -14.15 3.89
C ALA A 147 4.31 -13.82 4.40
N TYR A 148 3.84 -14.52 5.44
CA TYR A 148 2.57 -14.21 6.07
C TYR A 148 2.53 -12.80 6.64
N LEU A 149 3.56 -12.34 7.36
CA LEU A 149 3.58 -10.98 7.93
C LEU A 149 3.40 -9.92 6.84
N LEU A 150 4.10 -10.06 5.72
CA LEU A 150 3.96 -9.18 4.57
C LEU A 150 2.52 -9.20 4.04
N LEU A 151 1.95 -10.38 3.81
CA LEU A 151 0.60 -10.53 3.26
C LEU A 151 -0.48 -10.03 4.22
N ALA A 152 -0.30 -10.19 5.53
CA ALA A 152 -1.19 -9.68 6.56
C ALA A 152 -1.23 -8.15 6.58
N VAL A 153 -0.08 -7.48 6.43
CA VAL A 153 -0.05 -6.01 6.33
C VAL A 153 -0.63 -5.55 4.99
N LEU A 154 -0.28 -6.22 3.90
CA LEU A 154 -0.70 -5.82 2.55
C LEU A 154 -2.21 -5.99 2.32
N TYR A 155 -2.75 -7.17 2.65
CA TYR A 155 -4.13 -7.56 2.31
C TYR A 155 -5.07 -7.59 3.52
N GLY A 156 -4.54 -7.52 4.74
CA GLY A 156 -5.35 -7.63 5.95
C GLY A 156 -5.62 -9.07 6.36
N VAL A 157 -6.33 -9.23 7.48
CA VAL A 157 -6.70 -10.52 8.06
C VAL A 157 -8.11 -10.41 8.64
N GLN A 158 -8.99 -11.37 8.32
CA GLN A 158 -10.35 -11.39 8.84
C GLN A 158 -10.71 -12.76 9.40
N GLY A 159 -11.31 -12.77 10.59
CA GLY A 159 -11.82 -13.94 11.26
C GLY A 159 -11.23 -14.15 12.65
N GLU A 160 -11.35 -15.37 13.16
CA GLU A 160 -10.82 -15.73 14.47
C GLU A 160 -9.35 -16.15 14.37
N VAL A 161 -8.51 -15.54 15.21
CA VAL A 161 -7.11 -15.91 15.39
C VAL A 161 -6.80 -16.09 16.87
N GLN A 162 -5.99 -17.09 17.18
CA GLN A 162 -5.35 -17.20 18.49
C GLN A 162 -3.95 -16.61 18.42
N ILE A 163 -3.66 -15.68 19.33
CA ILE A 163 -2.35 -15.04 19.48
C ILE A 163 -1.97 -15.11 20.94
N MET A 164 -0.91 -15.87 21.24
CA MET A 164 -0.38 -16.02 22.60
C MET A 164 -1.45 -16.53 23.60
N GLY A 165 -2.29 -17.47 23.17
CA GLY A 165 -3.34 -18.07 24.00
C GLY A 165 -4.59 -17.20 24.21
N GLN A 166 -4.70 -16.03 23.57
CA GLN A 166 -5.91 -15.21 23.55
C GLN A 166 -6.58 -15.27 22.18
N ASN A 167 -7.91 -15.35 22.16
CA ASN A 167 -8.69 -15.33 20.92
C ASN A 167 -9.05 -13.90 20.56
N TYR A 168 -8.86 -13.58 19.28
CA TYR A 168 -9.21 -12.30 18.68
C TYR A 168 -10.13 -12.59 17.50
N THR A 169 -11.26 -11.90 17.46
CA THR A 169 -12.22 -12.00 16.34
C THR A 169 -12.45 -10.60 15.81
N GLY A 170 -12.08 -10.37 14.56
CA GLY A 170 -12.20 -9.05 13.97
C GLY A 170 -11.68 -8.98 12.55
N ILE A 171 -11.48 -7.75 12.09
CA ILE A 171 -10.97 -7.42 10.77
C ILE A 171 -9.78 -6.48 10.97
N MET A 172 -8.61 -6.93 10.54
CA MET A 172 -7.46 -6.07 10.30
C MET A 172 -7.51 -5.65 8.82
N PRO A 173 -7.74 -4.37 8.49
CA PRO A 173 -7.77 -3.92 7.11
C PRO A 173 -6.39 -4.06 6.46
N GLY A 174 -6.37 -4.27 5.14
CA GLY A 174 -5.13 -4.25 4.35
C GLY A 174 -4.64 -2.82 4.09
N PHE A 175 -3.32 -2.68 3.98
CA PHE A 175 -2.64 -1.40 3.77
C PHE A 175 -2.06 -1.28 2.35
N ALA A 176 -2.71 -1.88 1.36
CA ALA A 176 -2.30 -1.83 -0.04
C ALA A 176 -2.26 -0.40 -0.64
N TRP A 177 -2.81 0.60 0.04
CA TRP A 177 -2.74 2.02 -0.34
C TRP A 177 -1.39 2.68 0.01
N LEU A 178 -0.58 2.09 0.90
CA LEU A 178 0.82 2.50 1.11
C LEU A 178 1.68 2.12 -0.11
N SER A 179 2.80 2.81 -0.32
CA SER A 179 3.75 2.43 -1.37
C SER A 179 4.53 1.14 -1.02
N ASP A 180 5.24 0.56 -1.99
CA ASP A 180 6.11 -0.59 -1.76
C ASP A 180 7.25 -0.24 -0.77
N ASP A 181 7.81 0.97 -0.88
CA ASP A 181 8.81 1.49 0.04
C ASP A 181 8.26 1.65 1.47
N GLU A 182 7.07 2.24 1.61
CA GLU A 182 6.44 2.44 2.91
C GLU A 182 6.09 1.12 3.60
N LEU A 183 5.60 0.13 2.83
CA LEU A 183 5.35 -1.21 3.35
C LEU A 183 6.63 -1.91 3.79
N ALA A 184 7.71 -1.83 3.00
CA ALA A 184 9.00 -2.37 3.40
C ALA A 184 9.52 -1.68 4.68
N LEU A 185 9.37 -0.36 4.79
CA LEU A 185 9.75 0.42 5.97
C LEU A 185 8.98 -0.01 7.24
N VAL A 186 7.65 -0.14 7.18
CA VAL A 186 6.86 -0.56 8.35
C VAL A 186 7.13 -2.02 8.71
N LEU A 187 7.25 -2.92 7.73
CA LEU A 187 7.61 -4.31 7.99
C LEU A 187 8.97 -4.41 8.68
N ASN A 188 9.95 -3.64 8.23
CA ASN A 188 11.27 -3.57 8.88
C ASN A 188 11.22 -2.96 10.28
N HIS A 189 10.30 -2.02 10.55
CA HIS A 189 10.05 -1.51 11.89
C HIS A 189 9.49 -2.59 12.82
N LEU A 190 8.51 -3.38 12.35
CA LEU A 190 7.90 -4.46 13.14
C LEU A 190 8.91 -5.55 13.52
N VAL A 191 9.74 -5.97 12.56
CA VAL A 191 10.73 -7.03 12.81
C VAL A 191 11.92 -6.54 13.63
N ALA A 192 12.17 -5.23 13.70
CA ALA A 192 13.22 -4.68 14.55
C ALA A 192 13.01 -4.96 16.05
N TRP A 193 11.80 -5.36 16.47
CA TRP A 193 11.53 -5.78 17.85
C TRP A 193 12.12 -7.14 18.23
N GLY A 194 12.45 -7.99 17.26
CA GLY A 194 13.14 -9.24 17.58
C GLY A 194 13.21 -10.24 16.42
N ALA A 195 13.59 -9.75 15.24
CA ALA A 195 13.97 -10.59 14.12
C ALA A 195 15.11 -11.54 14.52
N PRO A 196 15.12 -12.80 14.03
CA PRO A 196 16.22 -13.72 14.27
C PRO A 196 17.51 -13.22 13.63
N GLU A 197 18.65 -13.71 14.13
CA GLU A 197 19.96 -13.41 13.53
C GLU A 197 19.99 -13.82 12.06
N GLY A 198 20.58 -12.98 11.20
CA GLY A 198 20.63 -13.20 9.76
C GLY A 198 19.31 -12.95 9.02
N PHE A 199 18.28 -12.41 9.69
CA PHE A 199 17.05 -11.97 9.03
C PHE A 199 17.35 -10.92 7.96
N LYS A 200 16.94 -11.21 6.72
CA LYS A 200 17.08 -10.27 5.61
C LYS A 200 16.00 -9.19 5.74
N PRO A 201 16.30 -7.89 5.69
CA PRO A 201 15.27 -6.86 5.66
C PRO A 201 14.29 -7.06 4.49
N TYR A 202 13.04 -6.64 4.65
CA TYR A 202 12.09 -6.55 3.54
C TYR A 202 12.52 -5.47 2.57
N THR A 203 12.31 -5.71 1.28
CA THR A 203 12.63 -4.77 0.21
C THR A 203 11.37 -4.35 -0.55
N PRO A 204 11.36 -3.16 -1.18
CA PRO A 204 10.24 -2.73 -2.02
C PRO A 204 9.91 -3.73 -3.13
N GLU A 205 10.93 -4.38 -3.72
CA GLU A 205 10.75 -5.37 -4.79
C GLU A 205 10.03 -6.63 -4.29
N GLU A 206 10.28 -7.06 -3.05
CA GLU A 206 9.58 -8.17 -2.42
C GLU A 206 8.10 -7.83 -2.22
N VAL A 207 7.79 -6.61 -1.76
CA VAL A 207 6.42 -6.12 -1.60
C VAL A 207 5.72 -6.05 -2.96
N LYS A 208 6.38 -5.50 -3.98
CA LYS A 208 5.87 -5.42 -5.34
C LYS A 208 5.53 -6.80 -5.91
N ALA A 209 6.39 -7.79 -5.66
CA ALA A 209 6.14 -9.16 -6.09
C ALA A 209 4.92 -9.75 -5.38
N ALA A 210 4.72 -9.48 -4.09
CA ALA A 210 3.56 -9.94 -3.34
C ALA A 210 2.24 -9.30 -3.81
N ARG A 211 2.27 -8.05 -4.30
CA ARG A 211 1.11 -7.36 -4.89
C ARG A 211 0.55 -8.03 -6.14
N ALA A 212 1.40 -8.75 -6.89
CA ALA A 212 0.97 -9.43 -8.10
C ALA A 212 -0.04 -10.56 -7.83
N LYS A 213 -0.15 -11.02 -6.58
CA LYS A 213 -1.09 -12.06 -6.16
C LYS A 213 -2.06 -11.50 -5.12
N ALA A 214 -3.14 -10.88 -5.60
CA ALA A 214 -4.21 -10.41 -4.75
C ALA A 214 -4.80 -11.56 -3.91
N LEU A 215 -4.95 -11.34 -2.61
CA LEU A 215 -5.57 -12.28 -1.68
C LEU A 215 -6.69 -11.59 -0.93
N ALA A 216 -7.77 -12.33 -0.65
CA ALA A 216 -8.78 -11.90 0.30
C ALA A 216 -8.28 -12.08 1.76
N PRO A 217 -8.72 -11.25 2.71
CA PRO A 217 -8.31 -11.36 4.12
C PRO A 217 -8.52 -12.76 4.75
N GLU A 218 -9.54 -13.50 4.31
CA GLU A 218 -9.81 -14.87 4.76
C GLU A 218 -8.81 -15.89 4.18
N GLU A 219 -8.25 -15.63 3.00
CA GLU A 219 -7.18 -16.44 2.43
C GLU A 219 -5.87 -16.22 3.18
N VAL A 220 -5.61 -14.99 3.60
CA VAL A 220 -4.48 -14.67 4.48
C VAL A 220 -4.65 -15.37 5.84
N LEU A 221 -5.86 -15.42 6.40
CA LEU A 221 -6.14 -16.21 7.60
C LEU A 221 -5.84 -17.71 7.41
N LYS A 222 -6.17 -18.30 6.26
CA LYS A 222 -5.83 -19.71 5.98
C LYS A 222 -4.32 -19.94 5.98
N LEU A 223 -3.54 -18.98 5.46
CA LEU A 223 -2.07 -19.05 5.53
C LEU A 223 -1.60 -19.03 6.99
N ARG A 224 -2.17 -18.17 7.84
CA ARG A 224 -1.88 -18.13 9.29
C ARG A 224 -2.13 -19.48 9.95
N GLN A 225 -3.27 -20.11 9.67
CA GLN A 225 -3.63 -21.41 10.23
C GLN A 225 -2.63 -22.50 9.80
N GLY A 226 -2.12 -22.41 8.57
CA GLY A 226 -1.07 -23.29 8.05
C GLY A 226 0.27 -23.19 8.80
N LEU A 227 0.57 -22.05 9.43
CA LEU A 227 1.80 -21.84 10.22
C LEU A 227 1.79 -22.61 11.55
N LYS A 228 0.63 -23.12 12.00
CA LYS A 228 0.46 -23.88 13.26
C LYS A 228 1.03 -23.15 14.48
N LEU A 229 0.89 -21.82 14.51
CA LEU A 229 1.30 -20.97 15.62
C LEU A 229 0.30 -21.06 16.78
N PRO A 230 0.77 -21.00 18.04
CA PRO A 230 -0.08 -20.91 19.23
C PRO A 230 -0.71 -19.52 19.44
#